data_AF-A0A8H7DAI4-F1
#
_entry.id   AF-A0A8H7DAI4-F1
#
_cell.length_a   1.000
_cell.length_b   1.000
_cell.length_c   1.000
_cell.angle_alpha   90.00
_cell.angle_beta   90.00
_cell.angle_gamma   90.00
#
_symmetry.space_group_name_H-M   'P 1'
#
loop_
_entity.id
_entity.type
_entity.pdbx_description
1 polymer ?
#
loop_
_entity_poly.entity_id
_entity_poly.type
_entity_poly.pdbx_seq_one_letter_code
_entity_poly.pdbx_strand_id
1 'polypeptide(L)'
;MSSIAPDHNTTLSDEPAPMTTSQMPEQGQAPNTVVNDQSGAQPPMVPFKERVIGVAKKTRGTLLGKPELKEHGEKILQGEASIHNANEPPSM
;
A
#
# COMPACT_ATOMS: atom_id res chain seq x y z
N MET A 1 13.46 61.45 27.74
CA MET A 1 12.66 61.42 26.50
C MET A 1 12.69 59.99 25.96
N SER A 2 11.49 59.41 25.91
CA SER A 2 10.97 58.15 25.33
C SER A 2 11.89 56.97 25.01
N SER A 3 11.66 55.86 25.73
CA SER A 3 11.78 54.49 25.24
C SER A 3 10.63 54.16 24.28
N ILE A 4 10.92 53.51 23.15
CA ILE A 4 9.93 52.74 22.38
C ILE A 4 10.49 51.32 22.19
N ALA A 5 9.75 50.37 22.74
CA ALA A 5 9.94 48.93 22.58
C ALA A 5 9.51 48.49 21.16
N PRO A 6 9.93 47.29 20.69
CA PRO A 6 9.48 46.75 19.42
C PRO A 6 8.06 46.18 19.58
N ASP A 7 7.06 46.91 19.09
CA ASP A 7 5.72 46.37 18.91
C ASP A 7 5.71 45.51 17.64
N HIS A 8 5.78 44.19 17.85
CA HIS A 8 5.45 43.19 16.84
C HIS A 8 3.95 43.27 16.56
N ASN A 9 3.58 44.11 15.60
CA ASN A 9 2.19 44.20 15.15
C ASN A 9 1.80 42.90 14.43
N THR A 10 0.91 42.17 15.08
CA THR A 10 0.12 41.07 14.56
C THR A 10 -0.53 41.41 13.21
N THR A 11 -0.20 40.65 12.18
CA THR A 11 -1.14 40.43 11.07
C THR A 11 -1.25 38.92 10.87
N LEU A 12 -2.12 38.35 11.72
CA LEU A 12 -2.82 37.12 11.41
C LEU A 12 -3.69 37.41 10.20
N SER A 13 -3.22 37.01 9.03
CA SER A 13 -4.09 36.66 7.91
C SER A 13 -3.62 35.29 7.46
N ASP A 14 -3.96 34.34 8.34
CA ASP A 14 -4.25 32.96 8.01
C ASP A 14 -5.37 33.00 6.96
N GLU A 15 -4.98 33.12 5.70
CA GLU A 15 -5.85 32.81 4.58
C GLU A 15 -5.71 31.29 4.39
N PRO A 16 -6.66 30.46 4.87
CA PRO A 16 -6.67 29.08 4.45
C PRO A 16 -6.96 29.10 2.96
N ALA A 17 -5.94 28.80 2.16
CA ALA A 17 -6.12 28.49 0.75
C ALA A 17 -7.34 27.56 0.64
N PRO A 18 -8.31 27.84 -0.25
CA PRO A 18 -9.48 27.00 -0.38
C PRO A 18 -8.99 25.58 -0.61
N MET A 19 -9.28 24.70 0.36
CA MET A 19 -9.04 23.28 0.22
C MET A 19 -9.74 22.88 -1.07
N THR A 20 -8.95 22.55 -2.10
CA THR A 20 -9.46 21.91 -3.31
C THR A 20 -9.96 20.55 -2.88
N THR A 21 -11.21 20.55 -2.43
CA THR A 21 -12.04 19.36 -2.38
C THR A 21 -12.10 18.83 -3.80
N SER A 22 -11.99 17.52 -3.94
CA SER A 22 -11.99 16.77 -5.19
C SER A 22 -10.62 16.65 -5.88
N GLN A 23 -9.86 15.68 -5.42
CA GLN A 23 -9.67 14.47 -6.24
C GLN A 23 -9.51 13.29 -5.30
N MET A 24 -10.65 12.72 -4.91
CA MET A 24 -10.69 11.30 -4.58
C MET A 24 -10.03 10.61 -5.79
N PRO A 25 -8.96 9.80 -5.63
CA PRO A 25 -8.56 8.95 -6.74
C PRO A 25 -9.82 8.18 -7.11
N GLU A 26 -10.29 8.35 -8.34
CA GLU A 26 -11.26 7.43 -8.91
C GLU A 26 -10.77 6.04 -8.50
N GLN A 27 -11.60 5.33 -7.75
CA GLN A 27 -11.59 3.87 -7.84
C GLN A 27 -11.96 3.59 -9.29
N GLY A 28 -10.97 3.74 -10.18
CA GLY A 28 -10.95 3.10 -11.46
C GLY A 28 -11.16 1.65 -11.09
N GLN A 29 -12.35 1.14 -11.43
CA GLN A 29 -12.60 -0.28 -11.41
C GLN A 29 -11.38 -0.90 -12.05
N ALA A 30 -10.57 -1.59 -11.24
CA ALA A 30 -9.49 -2.38 -11.80
C ALA A 30 -10.17 -3.21 -12.88
N PRO A 31 -9.75 -3.14 -14.15
CA PRO A 31 -10.30 -4.04 -15.12
C PRO A 31 -10.08 -5.42 -14.52
N ASN A 32 -11.16 -6.16 -14.30
CA ASN A 32 -11.11 -7.56 -13.90
C ASN A 32 -10.60 -8.38 -15.08
N THR A 33 -9.45 -7.97 -15.65
CA THR A 33 -8.66 -8.76 -16.56
C THR A 33 -8.06 -9.85 -15.69
N VAL A 34 -8.75 -10.97 -15.64
CA VAL A 34 -8.14 -12.26 -15.37
C VAL A 34 -7.10 -12.44 -16.46
N VAL A 35 -5.87 -11.97 -16.20
CA VAL A 35 -4.74 -12.22 -17.08
C VAL A 35 -4.38 -13.70 -16.86
N ASN A 36 -5.11 -14.59 -17.54
CA ASN A 36 -4.70 -15.97 -17.70
C ASN A 36 -3.59 -15.97 -18.75
N ASP A 37 -2.41 -15.48 -18.36
CA ASP A 37 -1.23 -15.43 -19.21
C ASP A 37 -0.60 -16.83 -19.26
N GLN A 38 -1.24 -17.72 -20.01
CA GLN A 38 -0.62 -18.94 -20.51
C GLN A 38 0.12 -18.60 -21.81
N SER A 39 1.21 -17.86 -21.72
CA SER A 39 2.04 -17.57 -22.89
C SER A 39 3.53 -17.49 -22.55
N GLY A 40 4.22 -18.62 -22.77
CA GLY A 40 5.61 -18.63 -23.20
C GLY A 40 6.66 -18.45 -22.10
N ALA A 41 7.12 -19.57 -21.52
CA ALA A 41 8.47 -19.80 -20.98
C ALA A 41 9.24 -18.56 -20.44
N GLN A 42 8.62 -17.77 -19.58
CA GLN A 42 9.31 -16.84 -18.69
C GLN A 42 9.57 -17.58 -17.36
N PRO A 43 10.69 -17.32 -16.66
CA PRO A 43 10.87 -17.83 -15.29
C PRO A 43 9.61 -17.51 -14.48
N PRO A 44 9.17 -18.38 -13.54
CA PRO A 44 7.86 -18.30 -12.91
C PRO A 44 7.66 -16.91 -12.29
N MET A 45 7.02 -16.02 -13.06
CA MET A 45 6.96 -14.62 -12.73
C MET A 45 5.77 -14.48 -11.80
N VAL A 46 6.06 -14.34 -10.50
CA VAL A 46 5.03 -14.09 -9.49
C VAL A 46 4.15 -12.93 -9.97
N PRO A 47 2.81 -13.15 -10.07
CA PRO A 47 1.88 -12.13 -10.55
C PRO A 47 2.02 -10.84 -9.75
N PHE A 48 1.82 -9.69 -10.40
CA PHE A 48 2.00 -8.37 -9.76
C PHE A 48 1.25 -8.26 -8.42
N LYS A 49 -0.01 -8.73 -8.37
CA LYS A 49 -0.83 -8.72 -7.15
C LYS A 49 -0.18 -9.54 -6.02
N GLU A 50 0.30 -10.75 -6.33
CA GLU A 50 0.97 -11.60 -5.35
C GLU A 50 2.28 -10.97 -4.86
N ARG A 51 3.04 -10.33 -5.76
CA ARG A 51 4.26 -9.61 -5.42
C ARG A 51 3.99 -8.47 -4.43
N VAL A 52 2.98 -7.66 -4.68
CA VAL A 52 2.57 -6.57 -3.78
C VAL A 52 2.20 -7.11 -2.40
N ILE A 53 1.42 -8.19 -2.36
CA ILE A 53 1.00 -8.81 -1.09
C ILE A 53 2.20 -9.42 -0.35
N GLY A 54 3.12 -10.07 -1.07
CA GLY A 54 4.35 -10.63 -0.52
C GLY A 54 5.22 -9.56 0.15
N VAL A 55 5.44 -8.42 -0.54
CA VAL A 55 6.15 -7.25 0.03
C VAL A 55 5.43 -6.74 1.27
N ALA A 56 4.11 -6.55 1.22
CA ALA A 56 3.33 -6.04 2.34
C ALA A 56 3.44 -6.97 3.58
N LYS A 57 3.35 -8.29 3.39
CA LYS A 57 3.51 -9.29 4.45
C LYS A 57 4.93 -9.30 5.01
N LYS A 58 5.95 -9.27 4.15
CA LYS A 58 7.36 -9.20 4.56
C LYS A 58 7.64 -7.97 5.43
N THR A 59 7.22 -6.79 4.96
CA THR A 59 7.40 -5.53 5.70
C THR A 59 6.64 -5.55 7.01
N ARG A 60 5.36 -5.93 7.02
CA ARG A 60 4.55 -5.99 8.23
C ARG A 60 5.08 -7.01 9.24
N GLY A 61 5.51 -8.19 8.77
CA GLY A 61 6.14 -9.21 9.62
C GLY A 61 7.42 -8.71 10.27
N THR A 62 8.25 -7.98 9.51
CA THR A 62 9.48 -7.37 10.05
C THR A 62 9.17 -6.30 11.10
N LEU A 63 8.25 -5.37 10.79
CA LEU A 63 7.89 -4.27 11.71
C LEU A 63 7.21 -4.75 12.99
N LEU A 64 6.41 -5.83 12.91
CA LEU A 64 5.69 -6.37 14.06
C LEU A 64 6.46 -7.47 14.81
N GLY A 65 7.69 -7.79 14.40
CA GLY A 65 8.46 -8.90 15.00
C GLY A 65 7.79 -10.27 14.82
N LYS A 66 7.03 -10.46 13.73
CA LYS A 66 6.33 -11.71 13.41
C LYS A 66 7.08 -12.47 12.32
N PRO A 67 7.98 -13.41 12.66
CA PRO A 67 8.83 -14.12 11.68
C PRO A 67 8.01 -14.95 10.70
N GLU A 68 6.97 -15.64 11.16
CA GLU A 68 6.08 -16.44 10.30
C GLU A 68 5.42 -15.61 9.18
N LEU A 69 4.99 -14.39 9.52
CA LEU A 69 4.37 -13.47 8.56
C LEU A 69 5.39 -12.97 7.53
N LYS A 70 6.62 -12.73 7.98
CA LYS A 70 7.73 -12.33 7.11
C LYS A 70 8.07 -13.44 6.12
N GLU A 71 8.27 -14.65 6.62
CA GLU A 71 8.60 -15.84 5.82
C GLU A 71 7.50 -16.18 4.83
N HIS A 72 6.24 -16.06 5.23
CA HIS A 72 5.13 -16.28 4.31
C HIS A 72 5.11 -15.24 3.19
N GLY A 73 5.42 -13.97 3.50
CA GLY A 73 5.61 -12.93 2.48
C GLY A 73 6.73 -13.27 1.50
N GLU A 74 7.85 -13.81 1.99
CA GLU A 74 8.98 -14.26 1.17
C GLU A 74 8.63 -15.43 0.25
N LYS A 75 7.90 -16.43 0.77
CA LYS A 75 7.41 -17.57 -0.04
C LYS A 75 6.49 -17.13 -1.16
N ILE A 76 5.65 -16.12 -0.94
CA ILE A 76 4.82 -15.53 -1.99
C ILE A 76 5.69 -14.85 -3.06
N LEU A 77 6.72 -14.12 -2.65
CA LEU A 77 7.66 -13.48 -3.58
C LEU A 77 8.51 -14.48 -4.38
N GLN A 78 8.71 -15.68 -3.84
CA GLN A 78 9.40 -16.79 -4.51
C GLN A 78 8.46 -17.64 -5.38
N GLY A 79 7.13 -17.43 -5.29
CA GLY A 79 6.14 -18.26 -5.96
C GLY A 79 5.91 -19.63 -5.31
N GLU A 80 6.43 -19.84 -4.09
CA GLU A 80 6.24 -21.07 -3.31
C GLU A 80 4.90 -21.11 -2.56
N ALA A 81 4.26 -19.95 -2.38
CA ALA A 81 2.97 -19.83 -1.71
C ALA A 81 2.03 -18.89 -2.48
N SER A 82 0.77 -19.29 -2.66
CA SER A 82 -0.28 -18.43 -3.21
C SER A 82 -1.26 -17.96 -2.13
N ILE A 83 -1.89 -16.81 -2.39
CA ILE A 83 -2.88 -16.18 -1.51
C ILE A 83 -4.20 -16.97 -1.48
N HIS A 84 -4.46 -17.83 -2.46
CA HIS A 84 -5.75 -18.50 -2.67
C HIS A 84 -6.06 -19.66 -1.70
N ASN A 85 -5.15 -20.04 -0.79
CA ASN A 85 -5.33 -21.21 0.09
C ASN A 85 -6.25 -21.00 1.31
N ALA A 86 -7.08 -19.95 1.36
CA ALA A 86 -7.86 -19.62 2.56
C ALA A 86 -9.39 -19.57 2.37
N ASN A 87 -9.93 -19.97 1.21
CA ASN A 87 -11.38 -19.87 0.96
C ASN A 87 -12.03 -21.10 0.32
N GLU A 88 -11.44 -22.29 0.46
CA GLU A 88 -12.24 -23.51 0.30
C GLU A 88 -12.98 -23.77 1.61
N PRO A 89 -14.33 -23.72 1.64
CA PRO A 89 -15.07 -24.21 2.79
C PRO A 89 -14.69 -25.68 3.00
N PRO A 90 -14.54 -26.15 4.26
CA PRO A 90 -14.30 -27.57 4.50
C PRO A 90 -15.40 -28.36 3.80
N SER A 91 -15.03 -29.20 2.84
CA SER A 91 -15.97 -30.14 2.24
C SER A 91 -16.47 -31.02 3.38
N MET A 92 -17.75 -30.85 3.74
CA MET A 92 -18.48 -31.76 4.62
C MET A 92 -18.67 -33.11 3.93
#